data_AF-A0A523V8K1-F1
#
_entry.id   AF-A0A523V8K1-F1
#
_cell.length_a   1.000
_cell.length_b   1.000
_cell.length_c   1.000
_cell.angle_alpha   90.00
_cell.angle_beta   90.00
_cell.angle_gamma   90.00
#
_symmetry.space_group_name_H-M   'P 1'
#
loop_
_entity.id
_entity.type
_entity.pdbx_description
1 polymer ?
#
loop_
_entity_poly.entity_id
_entity_poly.type
_entity_poly.pdbx_seq_one_letter_code
_entity_poly.pdbx_strand_id
1 'polypeptide(L)'
;QKLLMKESIIPDGAISWLFTAAPFACLITSALLLLYIPLFGLQALLGGFGDALLIVYLLVLPSLAFALGGFASSSPYATVGAQREMVVLMSYEFPLAVAIVSLGWRIGHATTANPFMFSTIAEYPIWSLVGPLGIVGSLILLFTLVVVTSGKGAKVPFDVAEAETEIAGGLLVEYSGRNLCLFYVADIIKAFAMSSLVVALFIPYNLSPLVGIGAPVVAGIVDALFFLVKVFAVMFISMSVIRTAMARFKISQASWVYIIAMTLISLVGLILISVDSMV
;
A
#
# COMPACT_ATOMS: atom_id res chain seq x y z
N GLN A 1 7.60 -16.25 -17.73
CA GLN A 1 8.44 -16.81 -18.81
C GLN A 1 8.21 -16.10 -20.15
N LYS A 2 6.97 -16.04 -20.67
CA LYS A 2 6.67 -15.40 -21.97
C LYS A 2 7.20 -13.97 -22.15
N LEU A 3 7.04 -13.08 -21.16
CA LEU A 3 7.52 -11.70 -21.27
C LEU A 3 9.04 -11.55 -21.13
N LEU A 4 9.69 -12.42 -20.33
CA LEU A 4 11.14 -12.38 -20.10
C LEU A 4 11.94 -12.82 -21.34
N MET A 5 11.36 -13.66 -22.20
CA MET A 5 11.99 -14.14 -23.43
C MET A 5 11.79 -13.20 -24.63
N LYS A 6 10.91 -12.20 -24.50
CA LYS A 6 10.67 -11.21 -25.56
C LYS A 6 11.73 -10.11 -25.51
N GLU A 7 12.08 -9.61 -26.69
CA GLU A 7 12.93 -8.43 -26.82
C GLU A 7 12.25 -7.20 -26.22
N SER A 8 13.06 -6.36 -25.57
CA SER A 8 12.64 -5.07 -25.05
C SER A 8 13.03 -4.01 -26.07
N ILE A 9 12.05 -3.41 -26.72
CA ILE A 9 12.25 -2.33 -27.68
C ILE A 9 12.28 -1.01 -26.92
N ILE A 10 13.25 -0.15 -27.24
CA ILE A 10 13.37 1.20 -26.68
C ILE A 10 13.00 2.18 -27.80
N PRO A 11 12.03 3.09 -27.59
CA PRO A 11 11.67 4.09 -28.59
C PRO A 11 12.83 5.06 -28.89
N ASP A 12 12.96 5.50 -30.14
CA ASP A 12 14.06 6.38 -30.57
C ASP A 12 14.08 7.75 -29.85
N GLY A 13 12.89 8.26 -29.49
CA GLY A 13 12.75 9.51 -28.75
C GLY A 13 12.90 9.38 -27.23
N ALA A 14 13.02 8.15 -26.70
CA ALA A 14 13.03 7.89 -25.26
C ALA A 14 14.40 8.14 -24.62
N ILE A 15 14.39 8.53 -23.35
CA ILE A 15 15.61 8.65 -22.55
C ILE A 15 16.06 7.25 -22.15
N SER A 16 16.96 6.64 -22.94
CA SER A 16 17.26 5.20 -22.88
C SER A 16 17.72 4.70 -21.51
N TRP A 17 18.53 5.50 -20.79
CA TRP A 17 19.01 5.14 -19.46
C TRP A 17 17.88 5.14 -18.42
N LEU A 18 17.00 6.14 -18.46
CA LEU A 18 15.90 6.28 -17.50
C LEU A 18 14.79 5.27 -17.79
N PHE A 19 14.46 5.06 -19.07
CA PHE A 19 13.48 4.07 -19.53
C PHE A 19 13.87 2.64 -19.12
N THR A 20 15.16 2.33 -19.17
CA THR A 20 15.65 1.01 -18.74
C THR A 20 15.77 0.92 -17.22
N ALA A 21 16.18 1.98 -16.52
CA ALA A 21 16.40 1.97 -15.08
C ALA A 21 15.09 2.03 -14.25
N ALA A 22 14.06 2.73 -14.72
CA ALA A 22 12.81 2.94 -14.00
C ALA A 22 12.10 1.63 -13.57
N PRO A 23 11.96 0.59 -14.42
CA PRO A 23 11.40 -0.70 -14.00
C PRO A 23 12.21 -1.39 -12.90
N PHE A 24 13.54 -1.33 -12.96
CA PHE A 24 14.40 -1.89 -11.91
C PHE A 24 14.28 -1.11 -10.61
N ALA A 25 14.27 0.22 -10.67
CA ALA A 25 14.08 1.06 -9.51
C ALA A 25 12.73 0.77 -8.83
N CYS A 26 11.65 0.61 -9.59
CA CYS A 26 10.33 0.24 -9.09
C CYS A 26 10.34 -1.14 -8.40
N LEU A 27 11.02 -2.13 -9.00
CA LEU A 27 11.17 -3.46 -8.39
C LEU A 27 11.99 -3.42 -7.10
N ILE A 28 13.14 -2.76 -7.11
CA ILE A 28 14.04 -2.68 -5.94
C ILE A 28 13.34 -1.98 -4.79
N THR A 29 12.70 -0.84 -5.05
CA THR A 29 12.00 -0.06 -4.01
C THR A 29 10.78 -0.81 -3.46
N SER A 30 10.02 -1.51 -4.32
CA SER A 30 8.89 -2.34 -3.86
C SER A 30 9.35 -3.56 -3.05
N ALA A 31 10.46 -4.20 -3.43
CA ALA A 31 11.04 -5.29 -2.65
C ALA A 31 11.62 -4.82 -1.30
N LEU A 32 12.24 -3.64 -1.27
CA LEU A 32 12.81 -3.05 -0.06
C LEU A 32 11.74 -2.77 1.00
N LEU A 33 10.51 -2.41 0.60
CA LEU A 33 9.37 -2.26 1.52
C LEU A 33 9.09 -3.52 2.34
N LEU A 34 9.26 -4.70 1.74
CA LEU A 34 9.00 -5.98 2.43
C LEU A 34 9.99 -6.27 3.57
N LEU A 35 11.16 -5.61 3.58
CA LEU A 35 12.15 -5.79 4.64
C LEU A 35 11.81 -5.00 5.92
N TYR A 36 11.03 -3.93 5.79
CA TYR A 36 10.63 -3.06 6.89
C TYR A 36 9.29 -3.45 7.52
N ILE A 37 8.47 -4.24 6.82
CA ILE A 37 7.17 -4.70 7.33
C ILE A 37 7.37 -6.04 8.05
N PRO A 38 6.77 -6.27 9.22
CA PRO A 38 6.78 -7.58 9.86
C PRO A 38 6.00 -8.58 9.00
N LEU A 39 6.66 -9.66 8.58
CA LEU A 39 6.09 -10.69 7.73
C LEU A 39 6.07 -12.04 8.47
N PHE A 40 5.06 -12.85 8.17
CA PHE A 40 4.98 -14.25 8.62
C PHE A 40 5.00 -14.45 10.15
N GLY A 41 4.51 -13.47 10.92
CA GLY A 41 4.54 -13.53 12.38
C GLY A 41 5.93 -13.29 13.00
N LEU A 42 6.92 -12.95 12.18
CA LEU A 42 8.27 -12.56 12.59
C LEU A 42 8.38 -11.04 12.67
N GLN A 43 9.34 -10.57 13.46
CA GLN A 43 9.70 -9.16 13.47
C GLN A 43 10.27 -8.75 12.10
N ALA A 44 10.11 -7.47 11.75
CA ALA A 44 10.68 -6.92 10.53
C ALA A 44 12.21 -7.10 10.53
N LEU A 45 12.76 -7.52 9.39
CA LEU A 45 14.20 -7.80 9.27
C LEU A 45 15.06 -6.56 9.55
N LEU A 46 14.56 -5.39 9.14
CA LEU A 46 15.18 -4.08 9.36
C LEU A 46 14.44 -3.24 10.40
N GLY A 47 13.68 -3.87 11.30
CA GLY A 47 12.86 -3.17 12.29
C GLY A 47 13.63 -2.23 13.23
N GLY A 48 14.94 -2.44 13.41
CA GLY A 48 15.77 -1.55 14.22
C GLY A 48 16.15 -0.21 13.56
N PHE A 49 15.91 -0.06 12.25
CA PHE A 49 16.34 1.10 11.47
C PHE A 49 15.17 1.85 10.82
N GLY A 50 13.91 1.47 11.09
CA GLY A 50 12.77 2.08 10.43
C GLY A 50 11.44 1.90 11.16
N ASP A 51 10.68 2.99 11.18
CA ASP A 51 9.36 3.10 11.80
C ASP A 51 8.25 3.09 10.73
N ALA A 52 6.98 3.01 11.14
CA ALA A 52 5.83 3.09 10.24
C ALA A 52 5.85 4.35 9.34
N LEU A 53 6.36 5.49 9.84
CA LEU A 53 6.50 6.72 9.05
C LEU A 53 7.51 6.58 7.91
N LEU A 54 8.63 5.88 8.14
CA LEU A 54 9.63 5.63 7.11
C LEU A 54 9.02 4.80 5.96
N ILE A 55 8.15 3.83 6.28
CA ILE A 55 7.46 3.03 5.27
C ILE A 55 6.51 3.88 4.40
N VAL A 56 5.83 4.86 4.98
CA VAL A 56 4.99 5.80 4.20
C VAL A 56 5.82 6.52 3.15
N TYR A 57 6.99 7.04 3.54
CA TYR A 57 7.89 7.71 2.60
C TYR A 57 8.46 6.74 1.55
N LEU A 58 8.84 5.53 1.95
CA LEU A 58 9.33 4.52 1.02
C LEU A 58 8.26 4.07 0.02
N LEU A 59 6.98 4.05 0.42
CA LEU A 59 5.86 3.67 -0.46
C LEU A 59 5.64 4.65 -1.63
N VAL A 60 6.19 5.87 -1.54
CA VAL A 60 6.16 6.84 -2.64
C VAL A 60 7.15 6.48 -3.75
N LEU A 61 8.29 5.85 -3.40
CA LEU A 61 9.38 5.61 -4.36
C LEU A 61 9.00 4.69 -5.53
N PRO A 62 8.29 3.55 -5.33
CA PRO A 62 7.85 2.71 -6.45
C PRO A 62 6.93 3.44 -7.42
N SER A 63 5.95 4.19 -6.90
CA SER A 63 5.00 4.94 -7.71
C SER A 63 5.66 6.11 -8.45
N LEU A 64 6.65 6.77 -7.82
CA LEU A 64 7.46 7.78 -8.47
C LEU A 64 8.34 7.19 -9.59
N ALA A 65 8.99 6.05 -9.34
CA ALA A 65 9.76 5.34 -10.36
C ALA A 65 8.88 4.90 -11.54
N PHE A 66 7.64 4.50 -11.26
CA PHE A 66 6.63 4.20 -12.27
C PHE A 66 6.32 5.42 -13.14
N ALA A 67 6.00 6.56 -12.52
CA ALA A 67 5.74 7.83 -13.21
C ALA A 67 6.94 8.31 -14.05
N LEU A 68 8.16 8.24 -13.51
CA LEU A 68 9.39 8.58 -14.23
C LEU A 68 9.59 7.69 -15.47
N GLY A 69 9.25 6.41 -15.35
CA GLY A 69 9.24 5.49 -16.49
C GLY A 69 8.30 5.94 -17.60
N GLY A 70 7.11 6.43 -17.26
CA GLY A 70 6.17 7.00 -18.23
C GLY A 70 6.70 8.26 -18.91
N PHE A 71 7.31 9.18 -18.16
CA PHE A 71 7.92 10.40 -18.72
C PHE A 71 9.12 10.12 -19.63
N ALA A 72 9.92 9.09 -19.32
CA ALA A 72 11.08 8.71 -20.12
C ALA A 72 10.71 8.18 -21.51
N SER A 73 9.44 7.81 -21.71
CA SER A 73 8.96 7.06 -22.86
C SER A 73 8.71 7.89 -24.13
N SER A 74 8.78 9.23 -24.04
CA SER A 74 8.65 10.16 -25.18
C SER A 74 7.36 10.02 -26.02
N SER A 75 6.30 9.47 -25.40
CA SER A 75 4.99 9.32 -26.03
C SER A 75 3.99 10.28 -25.36
N PRO A 76 3.15 11.00 -26.13
CA PRO A 76 2.13 11.89 -25.57
C PRO A 76 1.18 11.15 -24.61
N TYR A 77 0.80 9.92 -24.94
CA TYR A 77 -0.09 9.11 -24.11
C TYR A 77 0.55 8.68 -22.78
N ALA A 78 1.82 8.26 -22.82
CA ALA A 78 2.58 7.90 -21.62
C ALA A 78 2.80 9.10 -20.70
N THR A 79 3.03 10.29 -21.26
CA THR A 79 3.18 11.54 -20.49
C THR A 79 1.88 11.92 -19.77
N VAL A 80 0.74 11.82 -20.45
CA VAL A 80 -0.58 12.07 -19.83
C VAL A 80 -0.89 11.04 -18.75
N GLY A 81 -0.57 9.76 -19.00
CA GLY A 81 -0.67 8.70 -17.99
C GLY A 81 0.17 9.01 -16.75
N ALA A 82 1.44 9.38 -16.94
CA ALA A 82 2.35 9.72 -15.85
C ALA A 82 1.88 10.92 -15.01
N GLN A 83 1.33 11.95 -15.65
CA GLN A 83 0.73 13.09 -14.94
C GLN A 83 -0.48 12.64 -14.08
N ARG A 84 -1.32 11.76 -14.61
CA ARG A 84 -2.47 11.21 -13.87
C ARG A 84 -2.03 10.38 -12.67
N GLU A 85 -1.01 9.54 -12.84
CA GLU A 85 -0.42 8.77 -11.74
C GLU A 85 0.11 9.69 -10.64
N MET A 86 0.82 10.76 -11.00
CA MET A 86 1.34 11.73 -10.01
C MET A 86 0.24 12.41 -9.21
N VAL A 87 -0.88 12.78 -9.85
CA VAL A 87 -2.03 13.39 -9.16
C VAL A 87 -2.67 12.41 -8.17
N VAL A 88 -2.89 11.16 -8.60
CA VAL A 88 -3.48 10.12 -7.74
C VAL A 88 -2.52 9.77 -6.59
N LEU A 89 -1.22 9.70 -6.89
CA LEU A 89 -0.15 9.51 -5.90
C LEU A 89 -0.22 10.53 -4.79
N MET A 90 -0.23 11.82 -5.12
CA MET A 90 -0.31 12.87 -4.11
C MET A 90 -1.62 12.81 -3.31
N SER A 91 -2.71 12.38 -3.96
CA SER A 91 -4.04 12.37 -3.37
C SER A 91 -4.19 11.31 -2.26
N TYR A 92 -3.62 10.12 -2.43
CA TYR A 92 -3.78 9.02 -1.46
C TYR A 92 -2.78 9.03 -0.29
N GLU A 93 -1.73 9.85 -0.34
CA GLU A 93 -0.75 9.95 0.76
C GLU A 93 -1.32 10.64 1.99
N PHE A 94 -2.17 11.65 1.81
CA PHE A 94 -2.79 12.35 2.93
C PHE A 94 -3.68 11.45 3.80
N PRO A 95 -4.68 10.71 3.25
CA PRO A 95 -5.50 9.82 4.08
C PRO A 95 -4.67 8.68 4.70
N LEU A 96 -3.62 8.20 4.03
CA LEU A 96 -2.69 7.22 4.60
C LEU A 96 -1.95 7.78 5.83
N ALA A 97 -1.41 8.99 5.72
CA ALA A 97 -0.69 9.63 6.81
C ALA A 97 -1.61 9.88 8.01
N VAL A 98 -2.84 10.37 7.80
CA VAL A 98 -3.82 10.59 8.87
C VAL A 98 -4.17 9.27 9.57
N ALA A 99 -4.35 8.18 8.81
CA ALA A 99 -4.62 6.86 9.39
C ALA A 99 -3.46 6.35 10.25
N ILE A 100 -2.20 6.53 9.83
CA ILE A 100 -1.06 6.06 10.64
C ILE A 100 -0.83 6.95 11.86
N VAL A 101 -0.97 8.27 11.71
CA VAL A 101 -0.80 9.23 12.81
C VAL A 101 -1.88 9.05 13.87
N SER A 102 -3.13 8.79 13.49
CA SER A 102 -4.21 8.52 14.46
C SER A 102 -3.94 7.29 15.32
N LEU A 103 -3.43 6.21 14.72
CA LEU A 103 -3.02 5.01 15.45
C LEU A 103 -1.84 5.30 16.38
N GLY A 104 -0.80 5.96 15.87
CA GLY A 104 0.37 6.35 16.65
C GLY A 104 0.01 7.26 17.83
N TRP A 105 -0.96 8.16 17.65
CA TRP A 105 -1.46 9.01 18.73
C TRP A 105 -2.14 8.22 19.84
N ARG A 106 -3.00 7.25 19.50
CA ARG A 106 -3.66 6.40 20.53
C ARG A 106 -2.67 5.52 21.27
N ILE A 107 -1.72 4.92 20.56
CA ILE A 107 -0.68 4.09 21.16
C ILE A 107 0.25 4.94 22.04
N GLY A 108 0.61 6.15 21.59
CA GLY A 108 1.46 7.07 22.36
C GLY A 108 0.88 7.55 23.69
N HIS A 109 -0.45 7.49 23.87
CA HIS A 109 -1.07 7.71 25.18
C HIS A 109 -1.00 6.50 26.09
N ALA A 110 -0.86 5.30 25.53
CA ALA A 110 -0.79 4.04 26.28
C ALA A 110 0.64 3.64 26.66
N THR A 111 1.66 4.12 25.93
CA THR A 111 3.06 3.75 26.17
C THR A 111 4.02 4.92 26.01
N THR A 112 5.15 4.87 26.71
CA THR A 112 6.28 5.81 26.57
C THR A 112 7.28 5.38 25.50
N ALA A 113 7.15 4.17 24.96
CA ALA A 113 7.94 3.70 23.83
C ALA A 113 7.52 4.39 22.52
N ASN A 114 8.36 4.33 21.49
CA ASN A 114 8.02 4.91 20.19
C ASN A 114 6.76 4.24 19.62
N PRO A 115 5.65 4.98 19.43
CA PRO A 115 4.36 4.41 19.04
C PRO A 115 4.30 3.99 17.57
N PHE A 116 5.26 4.41 16.75
CA PHE A 116 5.32 4.07 15.32
C PHE A 116 6.15 2.81 15.03
N MET A 117 6.75 2.22 16.06
CA MET A 117 7.49 0.96 15.94
C MET A 117 6.53 -0.22 15.84
N PHE A 118 6.76 -1.12 14.89
CA PHE A 118 5.90 -2.29 14.70
C PHE A 118 5.90 -3.25 15.90
N SER A 119 7.00 -3.32 16.65
CA SER A 119 7.04 -4.08 17.91
C SER A 119 6.05 -3.52 18.94
N THR A 120 6.00 -2.19 19.07
CA THR A 120 5.07 -1.50 19.97
C THR A 120 3.62 -1.66 19.51
N ILE A 121 3.36 -1.54 18.21
CA ILE A 121 2.03 -1.73 17.61
C ILE A 121 1.53 -3.16 17.81
N ALA A 122 2.43 -4.15 17.75
CA ALA A 122 2.09 -5.54 17.99
C ALA A 122 1.81 -5.84 19.47
N GLU A 123 2.50 -5.16 20.39
CA GLU A 123 2.29 -5.30 21.84
C GLU A 123 1.02 -4.60 22.31
N TYR A 124 0.68 -3.46 21.72
CA TYR A 124 -0.50 -2.67 22.05
C TYR A 124 -1.46 -2.59 20.85
N PRO A 125 -2.18 -3.69 20.52
CA PRO A 125 -3.11 -3.69 19.40
C PRO A 125 -4.25 -2.71 19.64
N ILE A 126 -4.63 -1.99 18.59
CA ILE A 126 -5.62 -0.90 18.69
C ILE A 126 -6.96 -1.38 19.23
N TRP A 127 -7.38 -2.61 18.90
CA TRP A 127 -8.66 -3.14 19.37
C TRP A 127 -8.71 -3.42 20.87
N SER A 128 -7.56 -3.63 21.54
CA SER A 128 -7.54 -3.79 23.00
C SER A 128 -7.40 -2.46 23.73
N LEU A 129 -6.88 -1.44 23.03
CA LEU A 129 -6.66 -0.11 23.58
C LEU A 129 -7.91 0.77 23.58
N VAL A 130 -8.97 0.36 22.89
CA VAL A 130 -10.04 1.27 22.46
C VAL A 130 -11.41 0.76 22.91
N GLY A 131 -12.26 1.67 23.39
CA GLY A 131 -13.63 1.39 23.82
C GLY A 131 -14.63 1.29 22.66
N PRO A 132 -15.95 1.17 22.94
CA PRO A 132 -16.97 0.98 21.92
C PRO A 132 -16.99 2.06 20.84
N LEU A 133 -16.72 3.31 21.22
CA LEU A 133 -16.76 4.45 20.30
C LEU A 133 -15.52 4.48 19.40
N GLY A 134 -14.35 4.18 19.94
CA GLY A 134 -13.16 4.13 19.13
C GLY A 134 -13.05 2.84 18.29
N ILE A 135 -13.77 1.75 18.60
CA ILE A 135 -13.90 0.59 17.68
C ILE A 135 -14.54 1.04 16.35
N VAL A 136 -15.53 1.92 16.43
CA VAL A 136 -16.11 2.53 15.22
C VAL A 136 -15.06 3.39 14.51
N GLY A 137 -14.29 4.18 15.26
CA GLY A 137 -13.19 4.98 14.72
C GLY A 137 -12.12 4.13 14.02
N SER A 138 -11.68 3.02 14.62
CA SER A 138 -10.68 2.13 14.05
C SER A 138 -11.20 1.38 12.81
N LEU A 139 -12.48 0.98 12.79
CA LEU A 139 -13.12 0.43 11.60
C LEU A 139 -13.16 1.43 10.45
N ILE A 140 -13.46 2.70 10.75
CA ILE A 140 -13.43 3.78 9.75
C ILE A 140 -12.02 3.96 9.18
N LEU A 141 -10.99 3.98 10.03
CA LEU A 141 -9.60 4.09 9.58
C LEU A 141 -9.16 2.87 8.75
N LEU A 142 -9.56 1.66 9.15
CA LEU A 142 -9.32 0.43 8.40
C LEU A 142 -9.97 0.53 7.02
N PHE A 143 -11.23 0.96 6.95
CA PHE A 143 -11.93 1.17 5.69
C PHE A 143 -11.18 2.14 4.78
N THR A 144 -10.74 3.29 5.32
CA THR A 144 -9.92 4.26 4.58
C THR A 144 -8.66 3.60 4.02
N LEU A 145 -7.92 2.82 4.81
CA LEU A 145 -6.71 2.15 4.33
C LEU A 145 -6.98 1.09 3.27
N VAL A 146 -8.10 0.36 3.37
CA VAL A 146 -8.51 -0.62 2.35
C VAL A 146 -8.79 0.07 1.03
N VAL A 147 -9.46 1.23 1.05
CA VAL A 147 -9.70 2.04 -0.15
C VAL A 147 -8.39 2.60 -0.70
N VAL A 148 -7.52 3.17 0.14
CA VAL A 148 -6.19 3.67 -0.26
C VAL A 148 -5.32 2.56 -0.87
N THR A 149 -5.40 1.34 -0.35
CA THR A 149 -4.67 0.18 -0.89
C THR A 149 -5.10 -0.13 -2.33
N SER A 150 -6.39 -0.01 -2.63
CA SER A 150 -6.90 -0.18 -4.00
C SER A 150 -6.34 0.89 -4.97
N GLY A 151 -6.21 2.14 -4.49
CA GLY A 151 -5.59 3.24 -5.24
C GLY A 151 -4.09 3.05 -5.49
N LYS A 152 -3.34 2.67 -4.46
CA LYS A 152 -1.89 2.40 -4.58
C LYS A 152 -1.59 1.24 -5.53
N GLY A 153 -2.48 0.27 -5.65
CA GLY A 153 -2.37 -0.84 -6.61
C GLY A 153 -2.76 -0.50 -8.05
N ALA A 154 -3.12 0.76 -8.33
CA ALA A 154 -3.60 1.24 -9.64
C ALA A 154 -4.69 0.31 -10.25
N LYS A 155 -5.53 -0.30 -9.40
CA LYS A 155 -6.60 -1.20 -9.84
C LYS A 155 -7.90 -0.44 -9.96
N VAL A 156 -8.79 -0.94 -10.83
CA VAL A 156 -10.18 -0.50 -10.93
C VAL A 156 -10.77 -0.44 -9.52
N PRO A 157 -11.39 0.67 -9.10
CA PRO A 157 -11.89 1.80 -9.90
C PRO A 157 -10.90 2.97 -10.10
N PHE A 158 -9.67 2.85 -9.60
CA PHE A 158 -8.64 3.90 -9.61
C PHE A 158 -7.53 3.64 -10.65
N ASP A 159 -7.82 2.88 -11.71
CA ASP A 159 -6.93 2.56 -12.84
C ASP A 159 -6.76 3.74 -13.84
N VAL A 160 -6.65 4.95 -13.31
CA VAL A 160 -6.69 6.20 -14.09
C VAL A 160 -5.43 6.42 -14.93
N ALA A 161 -4.30 5.85 -14.51
CA ALA A 161 -2.99 6.00 -15.12
C ALA A 161 -2.70 5.00 -16.26
N GLU A 162 -3.31 3.82 -16.24
CA GLU A 162 -3.18 2.80 -17.30
C GLU A 162 -4.30 2.96 -18.33
N ALA A 163 -5.54 3.13 -17.88
CA ALA A 163 -6.63 3.72 -18.65
C ALA A 163 -6.68 3.36 -20.14
N GLU A 164 -6.75 2.06 -20.46
CA GLU A 164 -6.67 1.54 -21.84
C GLU A 164 -7.66 2.22 -22.80
N THR A 165 -8.87 2.51 -22.34
CA THR A 165 -9.93 3.11 -23.17
C THR A 165 -9.73 4.59 -23.47
N GLU A 166 -8.87 5.30 -22.74
CA GLU A 166 -8.66 6.76 -22.91
C GLU A 166 -7.27 7.10 -23.43
N ILE A 167 -6.24 6.40 -22.96
CA ILE A 167 -4.83 6.68 -23.24
C ILE A 167 -4.08 5.42 -23.70
N ALA A 168 -4.80 4.44 -24.24
CA ALA A 168 -4.25 3.26 -24.91
C ALA A 168 -3.28 2.39 -24.08
N GLY A 169 -3.31 2.50 -22.74
CA GLY A 169 -2.40 1.79 -21.82
C GLY A 169 -1.50 2.72 -20.99
N GLY A 170 -1.59 4.04 -21.23
CA GLY A 170 -0.93 5.09 -20.45
C GLY A 170 0.57 4.88 -20.26
N LEU A 171 1.03 4.73 -19.01
CA LEU A 171 2.47 4.60 -18.72
C LEU A 171 3.11 3.35 -19.31
N LEU A 172 2.32 2.29 -19.58
CA LEU A 172 2.84 0.99 -20.01
C LEU A 172 2.87 0.83 -21.53
N VAL A 173 2.31 1.78 -22.30
CA VAL A 173 2.10 1.67 -23.76
C VAL A 173 3.35 1.26 -24.52
N GLU A 174 4.46 1.93 -24.22
CA GLU A 174 5.72 1.77 -24.95
C GLU A 174 6.62 0.69 -24.32
N TYR A 175 6.26 0.17 -23.14
CA TYR A 175 7.04 -0.85 -22.46
C TYR A 175 6.75 -2.23 -23.05
N SER A 176 7.83 -2.95 -23.38
CA SER A 176 7.75 -4.27 -23.98
C SER A 176 8.69 -5.28 -23.31
N GLY A 177 8.42 -6.56 -23.54
CA GLY A 177 9.25 -7.68 -23.09
C GLY A 177 9.58 -7.66 -21.60
N ARG A 178 10.87 -7.66 -21.28
CA ARG A 178 11.39 -7.71 -19.92
C ARG A 178 10.98 -6.50 -19.07
N ASN A 179 11.04 -5.29 -19.61
CA ASN A 179 10.79 -4.08 -18.82
C ASN A 179 9.33 -3.99 -18.38
N LEU A 180 8.40 -4.38 -19.25
CA LEU A 180 6.97 -4.52 -18.91
C LEU A 180 6.75 -5.56 -17.81
N CYS A 181 7.46 -6.70 -17.89
CA CYS A 181 7.38 -7.74 -16.85
C CYS A 181 7.81 -7.22 -15.48
N LEU A 182 8.87 -6.42 -15.42
CA LEU A 182 9.37 -5.87 -14.17
C LEU A 182 8.36 -4.93 -13.52
N PHE A 183 7.66 -4.10 -14.29
CA PHE A 183 6.60 -3.26 -13.75
C PHE A 183 5.42 -4.05 -13.19
N TYR A 184 4.96 -5.09 -13.89
CA TYR A 184 3.88 -5.92 -13.36
C TYR A 184 4.28 -6.64 -12.06
N VAL A 185 5.50 -7.17 -12.00
CA VAL A 185 6.00 -7.81 -10.78
C VAL A 185 6.14 -6.79 -9.64
N ALA A 186 6.68 -5.60 -9.92
CA ALA A 186 6.81 -4.54 -8.94
C ALA A 186 5.44 -4.06 -8.40
N ASP A 187 4.44 -3.94 -9.27
CA ASP A 187 3.08 -3.55 -8.86
C ASP A 187 2.44 -4.61 -7.95
N ILE A 188 2.62 -5.90 -8.24
CA ILE A 188 2.16 -7.01 -7.39
C ILE A 188 2.87 -7.00 -6.03
N ILE A 189 4.19 -6.79 -6.02
CA ILE A 189 4.98 -6.73 -4.78
C ILE A 189 4.57 -5.53 -3.93
N LYS A 190 4.41 -4.35 -4.55
CA LYS A 190 3.94 -3.12 -3.88
C LYS A 190 2.53 -3.32 -3.30
N ALA A 191 1.63 -3.93 -4.07
CA ALA A 191 0.28 -4.30 -3.63
C ALA A 191 0.30 -5.22 -2.39
N PHE A 192 1.17 -6.24 -2.41
CA PHE A 192 1.37 -7.15 -1.28
C PHE A 192 2.00 -6.45 -0.06
N ALA A 193 2.96 -5.54 -0.27
CA ALA A 193 3.55 -4.74 0.79
C ALA A 193 2.48 -3.85 1.45
N MET A 194 1.65 -3.19 0.66
CA MET A 194 0.59 -2.31 1.17
C MET A 194 -0.46 -3.09 1.97
N SER A 195 -0.93 -4.24 1.48
CA SER A 195 -1.86 -5.09 2.24
C SER A 195 -1.23 -5.65 3.52
N SER A 196 0.06 -6.01 3.48
CA SER A 196 0.82 -6.41 4.66
C SER A 196 0.92 -5.30 5.69
N LEU A 197 1.11 -4.05 5.27
CA LEU A 197 1.10 -2.88 6.16
C LEU A 197 -0.27 -2.72 6.85
N VAL A 198 -1.38 -2.86 6.13
CA VAL A 198 -2.73 -2.79 6.73
C VAL A 198 -2.92 -3.87 7.79
N VAL A 199 -2.47 -5.11 7.51
CA VAL A 199 -2.53 -6.21 8.48
C VAL A 199 -1.63 -5.93 9.69
N ALA A 200 -0.42 -5.42 9.48
CA ALA A 200 0.52 -5.10 10.56
C ALA A 200 -0.01 -3.99 11.48
N LEU A 201 -0.72 -3.00 10.93
CA LEU A 201 -1.29 -1.89 11.70
C LEU A 201 -2.55 -2.29 12.45
N PHE A 202 -3.52 -2.92 11.77
CA PHE A 202 -4.84 -3.18 12.37
C PHE A 202 -4.98 -4.58 12.94
N ILE A 203 -4.35 -5.61 12.39
CA ILE A 203 -4.56 -7.00 12.83
C ILE A 203 -3.21 -7.67 13.14
N PRO A 204 -2.43 -7.15 14.12
CA PRO A 204 -1.12 -7.68 14.46
C PRO A 204 -1.15 -9.03 15.21
N TYR A 205 -2.33 -9.64 15.40
CA TYR A 205 -2.48 -10.88 16.15
C TYR A 205 -1.82 -12.09 15.47
N ASN A 206 -1.04 -12.83 16.25
CA ASN A 206 -0.54 -14.16 15.90
C ASN A 206 -1.47 -15.23 16.48
N LEU A 207 -1.57 -16.38 15.82
CA LEU A 207 -2.48 -17.46 16.22
C LEU A 207 -1.83 -18.37 17.27
N SER A 208 -0.50 -18.52 17.22
CA SER A 208 0.28 -19.38 18.10
C SER A 208 0.11 -19.05 19.59
N PRO A 209 0.17 -17.77 20.03
CA PRO A 209 -0.06 -17.43 21.44
C PRO A 209 -1.50 -17.67 21.90
N LEU A 210 -2.47 -17.62 20.98
CA LEU A 210 -3.89 -17.77 21.27
C LEU A 210 -4.31 -19.25 21.41
N VAL A 211 -3.69 -20.13 20.64
CA VAL A 211 -3.99 -21.58 20.61
C VAL A 211 -3.10 -22.37 21.60
N GLY A 212 -2.04 -21.77 22.14
CA GLY A 212 -1.16 -22.41 23.13
C GLY A 212 -0.30 -23.53 22.54
N ILE A 213 0.13 -23.39 21.29
CA ILE A 213 0.94 -24.40 20.60
C ILE A 213 2.37 -24.35 21.13
N GLY A 214 2.75 -25.30 21.99
CA GLY A 214 4.07 -25.35 22.63
C GLY A 214 5.24 -25.77 21.72
N ALA A 215 4.99 -26.15 20.46
CA ALA A 215 6.03 -26.53 19.51
C ALA A 215 6.46 -25.33 18.66
N PRO A 216 7.69 -24.79 18.82
CA PRO A 216 8.11 -23.52 18.21
C PRO A 216 8.12 -23.53 16.68
N VAL A 217 8.42 -24.68 16.05
CA VAL A 217 8.42 -24.81 14.59
C VAL A 217 6.99 -24.82 14.03
N VAL A 218 6.07 -25.53 14.69
CA VAL A 218 4.66 -25.60 14.27
C VAL A 218 3.97 -24.26 14.50
N ALA A 219 4.26 -23.61 15.62
CA ALA A 219 3.84 -22.24 15.93
C ALA A 219 4.21 -21.26 14.81
N GLY A 220 5.47 -21.25 14.38
CA GLY A 220 5.93 -20.35 13.30
C GLY A 220 5.24 -20.61 11.96
N ILE A 221 5.00 -21.88 11.59
CA ILE A 221 4.29 -22.21 10.34
C ILE A 221 2.83 -21.77 10.41
N VAL A 222 2.15 -21.99 11.53
CA VAL A 222 0.76 -21.59 11.73
C VAL A 222 0.61 -20.06 11.71
N ASP A 223 1.51 -19.34 12.36
CA ASP A 223 1.53 -17.87 12.34
C ASP A 223 1.82 -17.31 10.95
N ALA A 224 2.77 -17.92 10.23
CA ALA A 224 3.08 -17.56 8.85
C ALA A 224 1.87 -17.75 7.92
N LEU A 225 1.18 -18.90 8.04
CA LEU A 225 -0.01 -19.20 7.26
C LEU A 225 -1.17 -18.27 7.63
N PHE A 226 -1.37 -18.00 8.92
CA PHE A 226 -2.40 -17.08 9.38
C PHE A 226 -2.17 -15.65 8.90
N PHE A 227 -0.92 -15.18 8.96
CA PHE A 227 -0.53 -13.89 8.37
C PHE A 227 -0.86 -13.84 6.88
N LEU A 228 -0.46 -14.87 6.14
CA LEU A 228 -0.70 -14.96 4.70
C LEU A 228 -2.20 -14.97 4.36
N VAL A 229 -3.04 -15.67 5.13
CA VAL A 229 -4.50 -15.65 4.98
C VAL A 229 -5.06 -14.24 5.21
N LYS A 230 -4.60 -13.53 6.24
CA LYS A 230 -5.02 -12.14 6.50
C LYS A 230 -4.65 -11.21 5.34
N VAL A 231 -3.41 -11.31 4.84
CA VAL A 231 -2.93 -10.49 3.72
C VAL A 231 -3.73 -10.78 2.45
N PHE A 232 -3.97 -12.06 2.14
CA PHE A 232 -4.81 -12.44 1.00
C PHE A 232 -6.25 -11.98 1.16
N ALA A 233 -6.82 -12.01 2.37
CA ALA A 233 -8.16 -11.47 2.62
C ALA A 233 -8.21 -9.96 2.36
N VAL A 234 -7.22 -9.19 2.84
CA VAL A 234 -7.13 -7.75 2.57
C VAL A 234 -6.95 -7.47 1.08
N MET A 235 -6.09 -8.21 0.38
CA MET A 235 -5.93 -8.07 -1.08
C MET A 235 -7.20 -8.44 -1.83
N PHE A 236 -7.89 -9.51 -1.43
CA PHE A 236 -9.15 -9.93 -2.03
C PHE A 236 -10.23 -8.85 -1.87
N ILE A 237 -10.40 -8.31 -0.67
CA ILE A 237 -11.37 -7.24 -0.40
C ILE A 237 -10.98 -5.96 -1.16
N SER A 238 -9.75 -5.46 -1.00
CA SER A 238 -9.31 -4.20 -1.59
C SER A 238 -9.23 -4.22 -3.12
N MET A 239 -8.82 -5.33 -3.74
CA MET A 239 -8.54 -5.38 -5.18
C MET A 239 -9.60 -6.13 -5.98
N SER A 240 -10.15 -7.22 -5.44
CA SER A 240 -11.12 -8.04 -6.19
C SER A 240 -12.54 -7.55 -5.94
N VAL A 241 -12.94 -7.39 -4.68
CA VAL A 241 -14.32 -6.97 -4.35
C VAL A 241 -14.59 -5.54 -4.83
N ILE A 242 -13.73 -4.58 -4.51
CA ILE A 242 -13.92 -3.18 -4.94
C ILE A 242 -13.96 -3.07 -6.48
N ARG A 243 -13.08 -3.80 -7.18
CA ARG A 243 -13.09 -3.86 -8.66
C ARG A 243 -14.40 -4.38 -9.23
N THR A 244 -14.99 -5.40 -8.61
CA THR A 244 -16.27 -5.96 -9.09
C THR A 244 -17.48 -5.13 -8.67
N ALA A 245 -17.37 -4.36 -7.58
CA ALA A 245 -18.48 -3.59 -7.02
C ALA A 245 -18.62 -2.19 -7.63
N MET A 246 -17.53 -1.60 -8.10
CA MET A 246 -17.50 -0.20 -8.56
C MET A 246 -17.13 -0.08 -10.03
N ALA A 247 -17.71 0.92 -10.69
CA ALA A 247 -17.29 1.35 -12.01
C ALA A 247 -16.04 2.24 -11.93
N ARG A 248 -15.34 2.34 -13.06
CA ARG A 248 -14.13 3.15 -13.21
C ARG A 248 -14.40 4.64 -12.97
N PHE A 249 -13.54 5.28 -12.17
CA PHE A 249 -13.63 6.72 -11.89
C PHE A 249 -12.87 7.57 -12.91
N LYS A 250 -13.39 8.78 -13.16
CA LYS A 250 -12.63 9.84 -13.83
C LYS A 250 -11.58 10.42 -12.89
N ILE A 251 -10.53 11.04 -13.45
CA ILE A 251 -9.42 11.64 -12.67
C ILE A 251 -9.93 12.59 -11.58
N SER A 252 -10.85 13.50 -11.92
CA SER A 252 -11.39 14.49 -10.98
C SER A 252 -12.15 13.83 -9.83
N GLN A 253 -12.87 12.75 -10.12
CA GLN A 253 -13.60 11.98 -9.12
C GLN A 253 -12.66 11.19 -8.22
N ALA A 254 -11.64 10.54 -8.79
CA ALA A 254 -10.64 9.78 -8.03
C ALA A 254 -9.88 10.69 -7.05
N SER A 255 -9.39 11.84 -7.51
CA SER A 255 -8.69 12.80 -6.64
C SER A 255 -9.61 13.37 -5.57
N TRP A 256 -10.86 13.72 -5.90
CA TRP A 256 -11.83 14.21 -4.92
C TRP A 256 -12.19 13.16 -3.86
N VAL A 257 -12.37 11.90 -4.26
CA VAL A 257 -12.62 10.79 -3.33
C VAL A 257 -11.47 10.64 -2.36
N TYR A 258 -10.22 10.71 -2.82
CA TYR A 258 -9.07 10.58 -1.94
C TYR A 258 -8.82 11.81 -1.07
N ILE A 259 -8.74 13.01 -1.67
CA ILE A 259 -8.37 14.25 -0.97
C ILE A 259 -9.47 14.74 -0.05
N ILE A 260 -10.74 14.59 -0.43
CA ILE A 260 -11.86 15.15 0.36
C ILE A 260 -12.55 14.04 1.13
N ALA A 261 -13.09 13.03 0.44
CA ALA A 261 -13.92 12.04 1.12
C ALA A 261 -13.10 11.19 2.10
N MET A 262 -12.02 10.56 1.65
CA MET A 262 -11.21 9.67 2.50
C MET A 262 -10.47 10.42 3.61
N THR A 263 -10.00 11.65 3.36
CA THR A 263 -9.34 12.44 4.41
C THR A 263 -10.32 12.84 5.50
N LEU A 264 -11.52 13.32 5.14
CA LEU A 264 -12.54 13.72 6.11
C LEU A 264 -13.01 12.51 6.91
N ILE A 265 -13.26 11.38 6.24
CA ILE A 265 -13.60 10.11 6.90
C ILE A 265 -12.48 9.69 7.87
N SER A 266 -11.21 9.80 7.47
CA SER A 266 -10.09 9.48 8.35
C SER A 266 -9.94 10.42 9.55
N LEU A 267 -10.23 11.72 9.37
CA LEU A 267 -10.23 12.70 10.45
C LEU A 267 -11.37 12.44 11.44
N VAL A 268 -12.55 12.05 10.95
CA VAL A 268 -13.66 11.61 11.82
C VAL A 268 -13.25 10.37 12.61
N GLY A 269 -12.57 9.41 11.97
CA GLY A 269 -12.01 8.24 12.67
C GLY A 269 -11.04 8.63 13.78
N LEU A 270 -10.13 9.58 13.52
CA LEU A 270 -9.21 10.13 14.52
C LEU A 270 -9.97 10.78 15.67
N ILE A 271 -10.97 11.63 15.37
CA ILE A 271 -11.76 12.32 16.40
C ILE A 271 -12.49 11.30 17.28
N LEU A 272 -13.10 10.27 16.70
CA LEU A 272 -13.78 9.22 17.48
C LEU A 272 -12.84 8.49 18.43
N ILE A 273 -11.63 8.16 17.98
CA ILE A 273 -10.60 7.53 18.84
C ILE A 273 -10.13 8.48 19.94
N SER A 274 -10.08 9.78 19.65
CA SER A 274 -9.70 10.80 20.65
C SER A 274 -10.79 11.05 21.69
N VAL A 275 -12.07 11.07 21.30
CA VAL A 275 -13.18 11.21 22.24
C VAL A 275 -13.28 9.99 23.14
N ASP A 276 -13.05 8.80 22.59
CA ASP A 276 -13.01 7.56 23.36
C ASP A 276 -11.88 7.51 24.40
N SER A 277 -10.79 8.29 24.27
CA SER A 277 -9.77 8.37 25.33
C SER A 277 -10.17 9.30 26.48
N MET A 278 -11.20 10.13 26.28
CA MET A 278 -11.64 11.14 27.27
C MET A 278 -12.84 10.67 28.10
N VAL A 279 -13.50 9.59 27.68
CA VAL A 279 -14.66 8.97 28.35
C VAL A 279 -14.20 7.75 29.13
#